data_AF-A0A4R7ENZ1-F1
#
_entry.id   AF-A0A4R7ENZ1-F1
#
_cell.length_a   1.000
_cell.length_b   1.000
_cell.length_c   1.000
_cell.angle_alpha   90.00
_cell.angle_beta   90.00
_cell.angle_gamma   90.00
#
_symmetry.space_group_name_H-M   'P 1'
#
loop_
_entity.id
_entity.type
_entity.pdbx_description
1 polymer ?
#
loop_
_entity_poly.entity_id
_entity_poly.type
_entity_poly.pdbx_seq_one_letter_code
_entity_poly.pdbx_strand_id
1 'polypeptide(L)'
;MNIQEVQGIQKQFEYYRTLADKTILILSEEELNWKASEESNSVAMLMRHITGNLLSRFTDFFTEDGEKSWRNRDSEFADGFYSRHELVANWDKAWNVLLDTLVSINAENITGKIKIRNQEHSVAEALHRQLSHYPYHIGQIVFIGKMIKDKDWQSLSIPKNQSNDYNKEKFAKPNSEQHFTDNYLNK
;
A
#
# COMPACT_ATOMS: atom_id res chain seq x y z
N MET A 1 11.55 -10.88 -14.78
CA MET A 1 10.36 -11.11 -13.96
C MET A 1 9.51 -12.18 -14.62
N ASN A 2 8.99 -13.12 -13.84
CA ASN A 2 8.07 -14.18 -14.23
C ASN A 2 6.77 -14.08 -13.40
N ILE A 3 5.78 -14.93 -13.69
CA ILE A 3 4.47 -14.89 -13.04
C ILE A 3 4.54 -15.17 -11.54
N GLN A 4 5.44 -16.06 -11.10
CA GLN A 4 5.65 -16.34 -9.68
C GLN A 4 6.20 -15.11 -8.94
N GLU A 5 7.08 -14.33 -9.57
CA GLU A 5 7.57 -13.06 -9.01
C GLU A 5 6.43 -12.02 -8.90
N VAL A 6 5.54 -11.94 -9.89
CA VAL A 6 4.35 -11.05 -9.82
C VAL A 6 3.43 -11.45 -8.66
N GLN A 7 3.18 -12.74 -8.47
CA GLN A 7 2.40 -13.24 -7.33
C GLN A 7 3.06 -12.90 -5.99
N GLY A 8 4.39 -13.00 -5.89
CA GLY A 8 5.14 -12.57 -4.71
C GLY A 8 4.98 -11.08 -4.42
N ILE A 9 5.04 -10.25 -5.47
CA ILE A 9 4.83 -8.79 -5.37
C ILE A 9 3.39 -8.48 -4.93
N GLN A 10 2.39 -9.16 -5.50
CA GLN A 10 1.00 -9.02 -5.08
C GLN A 10 0.82 -9.28 -3.58
N LYS A 11 1.38 -10.40 -3.08
CA LYS A 11 1.32 -10.72 -1.64
C LYS A 11 1.95 -9.63 -0.77
N GLN A 12 3.04 -9.00 -1.22
CA GLN A 12 3.64 -7.87 -0.50
C GLN A 12 2.73 -6.65 -0.49
N PHE A 13 2.16 -6.28 -1.64
CA PHE A 13 1.21 -5.17 -1.74
C PHE A 13 0.01 -5.37 -0.81
N GLU A 14 -0.60 -6.55 -0.83
CA GLU A 14 -1.70 -6.92 0.07
C GLU A 14 -1.28 -6.81 1.54
N TYR A 15 -0.10 -7.33 1.91
CA TYR A 15 0.41 -7.21 3.27
C TYR A 15 0.56 -5.75 3.70
N TYR A 16 1.20 -4.90 2.89
CA TYR A 16 1.35 -3.48 3.25
C TYR A 16 0.00 -2.75 3.29
N ARG A 17 -0.94 -3.06 2.39
CA ARG A 17 -2.32 -2.59 2.49
C ARG A 17 -2.91 -2.94 3.85
N THR A 18 -2.75 -4.17 4.34
CA THR A 18 -3.27 -4.54 5.68
C THR A 18 -2.68 -3.72 6.83
N LEU A 19 -1.41 -3.30 6.73
CA LEU A 19 -0.80 -2.43 7.74
C LEU A 19 -1.44 -1.04 7.75
N ALA A 20 -1.68 -0.48 6.56
CA ALA A 20 -2.39 0.78 6.42
C ALA A 20 -3.83 0.66 6.91
N ASP A 21 -4.58 -0.34 6.45
CA ASP A 21 -5.99 -0.53 6.77
C ASP A 21 -6.21 -0.69 8.29
N LYS A 22 -5.38 -1.50 8.96
CA LYS A 22 -5.44 -1.63 10.42
C LYS A 22 -5.12 -0.32 11.14
N THR A 23 -4.21 0.49 10.60
CA THR A 23 -3.89 1.81 11.16
C THR A 23 -5.07 2.78 10.97
N ILE A 24 -5.67 2.80 9.79
CA ILE A 24 -6.82 3.66 9.47
C ILE A 24 -8.04 3.29 10.32
N LEU A 25 -8.24 2.00 10.58
CA LEU A 25 -9.35 1.49 11.37
C LEU A 25 -9.32 2.00 12.82
N ILE A 26 -8.14 2.07 13.45
CA ILE A 26 -8.01 2.46 14.86
C ILE A 26 -8.03 3.99 15.07
N LEU A 27 -7.69 4.77 14.04
CA LEU A 27 -7.75 6.23 14.11
C LEU A 27 -9.21 6.71 14.02
N SER A 28 -9.54 7.88 14.56
CA SER A 28 -10.77 8.62 14.34
C SER A 28 -10.68 9.46 13.06
N GLU A 29 -11.78 10.06 12.60
CA GLU A 29 -11.73 10.96 11.43
C GLU A 29 -10.88 12.21 11.68
N GLU A 30 -10.95 12.78 12.89
CA GLU A 30 -10.10 13.90 13.30
C GLU A 30 -8.62 13.50 13.32
N GLU A 31 -8.32 12.32 13.86
CA GLU A 31 -6.94 11.79 13.90
C GLU A 31 -6.39 11.47 12.51
N LEU A 32 -7.23 11.06 11.55
CA LEU A 32 -6.79 10.89 10.15
C LEU A 32 -6.33 12.22 9.54
N ASN A 33 -6.98 13.32 9.93
CA ASN A 33 -6.69 14.66 9.42
C ASN A 33 -5.64 15.41 10.26
N TRP A 34 -5.18 14.85 11.37
CA TRP A 34 -4.20 15.46 12.24
C TRP A 34 -2.82 15.60 11.58
N LYS A 35 -2.16 16.74 11.81
CA LYS A 35 -0.79 17.03 11.38
C LYS A 35 0.08 17.33 12.60
N ALA A 36 1.30 16.80 12.63
CA ALA A 36 2.27 17.10 13.68
C ALA A 36 2.85 18.52 13.57
N SER A 37 2.91 19.06 12.36
CA SER A 37 3.35 20.41 12.04
C SER A 37 2.81 20.83 10.67
N GLU A 38 2.98 22.10 10.31
CA GLU A 38 2.55 22.65 9.02
C GLU A 38 3.15 21.89 7.82
N GLU A 39 4.44 21.53 7.90
CA GLU A 39 5.16 20.79 6.86
C GLU A 39 4.91 19.27 6.88
N SER A 40 4.25 18.75 7.92
CA SER A 40 4.01 17.31 8.05
C SER A 40 2.77 16.89 7.28
N ASN A 41 2.80 15.73 6.62
CA ASN A 41 1.60 15.14 6.04
C ASN A 41 0.72 14.49 7.13
N SER A 42 -0.60 14.64 7.01
CA SER A 42 -1.56 13.84 7.77
C SER A 42 -1.73 12.43 7.16
N VAL A 43 -2.35 11.51 7.89
CA VAL A 43 -2.70 10.19 7.33
C VAL A 43 -3.65 10.35 6.14
N ALA A 44 -4.61 11.27 6.21
CA ALA A 44 -5.53 11.57 5.13
C ALA A 44 -4.80 12.03 3.85
N MET A 45 -3.80 12.91 3.97
CA MET A 45 -2.98 13.34 2.82
C MET A 45 -2.19 12.18 2.22
N LEU A 46 -1.58 11.33 3.06
CA LEU A 46 -0.85 10.15 2.58
C LEU A 46 -1.77 9.14 1.90
N MET A 47 -2.98 8.94 2.43
CA MET A 47 -4.01 8.12 1.78
C MET A 47 -4.36 8.67 0.40
N ARG A 48 -4.63 9.97 0.28
CA ARG A 48 -4.92 10.63 -1.00
C ARG A 48 -3.77 10.51 -1.99
N HIS A 49 -2.54 10.68 -1.52
CA HIS A 49 -1.36 10.55 -2.36
C HIS A 49 -1.19 9.15 -2.95
N ILE A 50 -1.26 8.12 -2.11
CA ILE A 50 -1.16 6.73 -2.57
C ILE A 50 -2.33 6.40 -3.50
N THR A 51 -3.56 6.82 -3.17
CA THR A 51 -4.75 6.64 -4.02
C THR A 51 -4.57 7.25 -5.41
N GLY A 52 -4.17 8.52 -5.49
CA GLY A 52 -3.94 9.20 -6.77
C GLY A 52 -2.80 8.57 -7.57
N ASN A 53 -1.75 8.11 -6.88
CA ASN A 53 -0.68 7.36 -7.50
C ASN A 53 -1.17 6.02 -8.06
N LEU A 54 -1.83 5.18 -7.26
CA LEU A 54 -2.37 3.88 -7.67
C LEU A 54 -3.27 4.01 -8.90
N LEU A 55 -4.28 4.90 -8.84
CA LEU A 55 -5.19 5.12 -9.95
C LEU A 55 -4.43 5.55 -11.21
N SER A 56 -3.47 6.47 -11.06
CA SER A 56 -2.71 6.95 -12.22
C SER A 56 -1.80 5.89 -12.82
N ARG A 57 -1.10 5.11 -11.99
CA ARG A 57 -0.11 4.14 -12.49
C ARG A 57 -0.75 2.91 -13.11
N PHE A 58 -1.90 2.49 -12.61
CA PHE A 58 -2.46 1.17 -12.93
C PHE A 58 -3.74 1.20 -13.77
N THR A 59 -4.45 2.33 -13.85
CA THR A 59 -5.55 2.47 -14.83
C THR A 59 -4.97 2.36 -16.25
N ASP A 60 -5.53 1.48 -17.09
CA ASP A 60 -5.09 1.29 -18.48
C ASP A 60 -3.57 1.02 -18.60
N PHE A 61 -3.05 0.19 -17.70
CA PHE A 61 -1.63 -0.04 -17.43
C PHE A 61 -0.76 -0.30 -18.67
N PHE A 62 -1.27 -1.04 -19.66
CA PHE A 62 -0.54 -1.41 -20.87
C PHE A 62 -0.77 -0.47 -22.06
N THR A 63 -1.79 0.39 -22.00
CA THR A 63 -2.30 1.12 -23.17
C THR A 63 -2.11 2.63 -23.06
N GLU A 64 -2.01 3.16 -21.84
CA GLU A 64 -1.84 4.58 -21.57
C GLU A 64 -0.59 4.90 -20.74
N ASP A 65 -0.23 6.18 -20.65
CA ASP A 65 0.82 6.63 -19.73
C ASP A 65 0.34 6.50 -18.27
N GLY A 66 1.22 5.99 -17.40
CA GLY A 66 0.98 5.86 -15.97
C GLY A 66 1.04 7.18 -15.20
N GLU A 67 1.42 8.30 -15.82
CA GLU A 67 1.09 9.65 -15.37
C GLU A 67 -0.12 10.18 -16.15
N LYS A 68 -1.30 10.08 -15.54
CA LYS A 68 -2.54 10.46 -16.18
C LYS A 68 -2.71 11.97 -16.20
N SER A 69 -3.23 12.51 -17.30
CA SER A 69 -3.47 13.95 -17.46
C SER A 69 -4.45 14.52 -16.43
N TRP A 70 -5.37 13.68 -15.91
CA TRP A 70 -6.32 14.05 -14.88
C TRP A 70 -5.73 14.02 -13.47
N ARG A 71 -4.52 13.46 -13.26
CA ARG A 71 -3.91 13.42 -11.93
C ARG A 71 -3.34 14.78 -11.58
N ASN A 72 -3.84 15.37 -10.50
CA ASN A 72 -3.26 16.56 -9.89
C ASN A 72 -2.53 16.19 -8.59
N ARG A 73 -1.21 15.93 -8.70
CA ARG A 73 -0.38 15.55 -7.56
C ARG A 73 -0.41 16.58 -6.44
N ASP A 74 -0.32 17.86 -6.77
CA ASP A 74 -0.20 18.91 -5.74
C ASP A 74 -1.49 19.01 -4.92
N SER A 75 -2.64 18.76 -5.54
CA SER A 75 -3.91 18.69 -4.82
C SER A 75 -3.98 17.54 -3.81
N GLU A 76 -3.22 16.45 -4.00
CA GLU A 76 -3.17 15.31 -3.06
C GLU A 76 -2.60 15.72 -1.68
N PHE A 77 -1.85 16.82 -1.63
CA PHE A 77 -1.21 17.37 -0.43
C PHE A 77 -1.84 18.68 0.05
N ALA A 78 -2.92 19.15 -0.58
CA ALA A 78 -3.60 20.36 -0.17
C ALA A 78 -4.10 20.26 1.28
N ASP A 79 -3.98 21.35 2.03
CA ASP A 79 -4.58 21.44 3.36
C ASP A 79 -6.10 21.41 3.27
N GLY A 80 -6.73 20.73 4.23
CA GLY A 80 -8.17 20.57 4.27
C GLY A 80 -8.59 19.48 5.25
N PHE A 81 -9.90 19.34 5.39
CA PHE A 81 -10.51 18.23 6.11
C PHE A 81 -11.10 17.25 5.10
N TYR A 82 -10.72 15.99 5.24
CA TYR A 82 -11.13 14.91 4.34
C TYR A 82 -11.98 13.91 5.10
N SER A 83 -13.18 13.63 4.58
CA SER A 83 -14.09 12.68 5.23
C SER A 83 -13.52 11.26 5.18
N ARG A 84 -13.67 10.51 6.28
CA ARG A 84 -13.31 9.10 6.36
C ARG A 84 -13.99 8.30 5.25
N HIS A 85 -15.27 8.58 5.02
CA HIS A 85 -16.06 7.86 4.02
C HIS A 85 -15.43 7.98 2.63
N GLU A 86 -15.11 9.20 2.17
CA GLU A 86 -14.49 9.41 0.87
C GLU A 86 -13.05 8.88 0.81
N LEU A 87 -12.28 9.03 1.89
CA LEU A 87 -10.92 8.52 1.98
C LEU A 87 -10.89 7.00 1.79
N VAL A 88 -11.72 6.27 2.55
CA VAL A 88 -11.78 4.80 2.50
C VAL A 88 -12.34 4.33 1.16
N ALA A 89 -13.43 4.93 0.66
CA ALA A 89 -14.02 4.55 -0.62
C ALA A 89 -13.04 4.70 -1.79
N ASN A 90 -12.30 5.81 -1.84
CA ASN A 90 -11.31 6.02 -2.89
C ASN A 90 -10.06 5.14 -2.71
N TRP A 91 -9.63 4.93 -1.47
CA TRP A 91 -8.54 4.01 -1.13
C TRP A 91 -8.82 2.60 -1.64
N ASP A 92 -9.98 2.04 -1.31
CA ASP A 92 -10.38 0.69 -1.73
C ASP A 92 -10.49 0.58 -3.24
N LYS A 93 -11.11 1.57 -3.89
CA LYS A 93 -11.16 1.64 -5.36
C LYS A 93 -9.76 1.59 -5.98
N ALA A 94 -8.83 2.39 -5.47
CA ALA A 94 -7.48 2.50 -6.01
C ALA A 94 -6.67 1.22 -5.83
N TRP A 95 -6.80 0.55 -4.68
CA TRP A 95 -6.16 -0.75 -4.46
C TRP A 95 -6.75 -1.84 -5.37
N ASN A 96 -8.06 -1.84 -5.60
CA ASN A 96 -8.67 -2.81 -6.51
C ASN A 96 -8.13 -2.65 -7.94
N VAL A 97 -7.93 -1.42 -8.43
CA VAL A 97 -7.31 -1.18 -9.75
C VAL A 97 -5.91 -1.80 -9.85
N LEU A 98 -5.08 -1.68 -8.80
CA LEU A 98 -3.78 -2.36 -8.75
C LEU A 98 -3.94 -3.88 -8.78
N LEU A 99 -4.79 -4.44 -7.90
CA LEU A 99 -4.94 -5.90 -7.77
C LEU A 99 -5.48 -6.53 -9.06
N ASP A 100 -6.48 -5.90 -9.69
CA ASP A 100 -7.03 -6.32 -10.97
C ASP A 100 -5.95 -6.28 -12.07
N THR A 101 -5.09 -5.25 -12.05
CA THR A 101 -3.95 -5.16 -12.98
C THR A 101 -2.96 -6.30 -12.76
N LEU A 102 -2.60 -6.61 -11.52
CA LEU A 102 -1.68 -7.71 -11.20
C LEU A 102 -2.23 -9.06 -11.68
N VAL A 103 -3.54 -9.29 -11.54
CA VAL A 103 -4.22 -10.50 -12.04
C VAL A 103 -4.21 -10.55 -13.58
N SER A 104 -4.25 -9.41 -14.26
CA SER A 104 -4.22 -9.35 -15.73
C SER A 104 -2.84 -9.63 -16.34
N ILE A 105 -1.76 -9.56 -15.54
CA ILE A 105 -0.40 -9.83 -16.01
C ILE A 105 -0.23 -11.34 -16.24
N ASN A 106 0.16 -11.70 -17.46
CA ASN A 106 0.27 -13.08 -17.93
C ASN A 106 1.55 -13.29 -18.76
N ALA A 107 1.78 -14.53 -19.21
CA ALA A 107 3.00 -14.89 -19.92
C ALA A 107 3.21 -14.10 -21.23
N GLU A 108 2.14 -13.58 -21.83
CA GLU A 108 2.19 -12.86 -23.11
C GLU A 108 2.57 -11.38 -22.91
N ASN A 109 2.15 -10.75 -21.81
CA ASN A 109 2.34 -9.31 -21.58
C ASN A 109 3.43 -8.96 -20.56
N ILE A 110 3.94 -9.92 -19.77
CA ILE A 110 4.88 -9.66 -18.66
C ILE A 110 6.23 -9.06 -19.10
N THR A 111 6.66 -9.32 -20.34
CA THR A 111 7.88 -8.74 -20.92
C THR A 111 7.62 -7.43 -21.67
N GLY A 112 6.36 -6.98 -21.69
CA GLY A 112 5.92 -5.77 -22.35
C GLY A 112 6.51 -4.50 -21.74
N LYS A 113 6.31 -3.41 -22.48
CA LYS A 113 6.67 -2.06 -22.05
C LYS A 113 5.41 -1.31 -21.62
N ILE A 114 5.57 -0.51 -20.57
CA ILE A 114 4.60 0.48 -20.13
C ILE A 114 5.25 1.85 -20.18
N LYS A 115 4.44 2.91 -20.14
CA LYS A 115 4.94 4.29 -20.19
C LYS A 115 4.67 4.99 -18.88
N ILE A 116 5.66 5.69 -18.35
CA ILE A 116 5.49 6.59 -17.21
C ILE A 116 6.21 7.89 -17.54
N ARG A 117 5.47 9.01 -17.61
CA ARG A 117 6.01 10.33 -17.94
C ARG A 117 6.77 10.33 -19.27
N ASN A 118 6.16 9.75 -20.28
CA ASN A 118 6.74 9.59 -21.61
C ASN A 118 8.07 8.80 -21.66
N GLN A 119 8.34 7.98 -20.65
CA GLN A 119 9.49 7.09 -20.60
C GLN A 119 9.03 5.64 -20.58
N GLU A 120 9.67 4.79 -21.39
CA GLU A 120 9.38 3.36 -21.42
C GLU A 120 10.02 2.65 -20.24
N HIS A 121 9.25 1.77 -19.61
CA HIS A 121 9.69 0.88 -18.55
C HIS A 121 9.19 -0.54 -18.84
N SER A 122 9.95 -1.54 -18.43
CA SER A 122 9.42 -2.89 -18.29
C SER A 122 8.35 -2.96 -17.19
N VAL A 123 7.47 -3.96 -17.27
CA VAL A 123 6.53 -4.29 -16.18
C VAL A 123 7.28 -4.46 -14.85
N ALA A 124 8.44 -5.11 -14.87
CA ALA A 124 9.27 -5.32 -13.68
C ALA A 124 9.71 -4.00 -13.02
N GLU A 125 10.24 -3.06 -13.80
CA GLU A 125 10.64 -1.74 -13.30
C GLU A 125 9.46 -0.96 -12.73
N ALA A 126 8.30 -1.03 -13.39
CA ALA A 126 7.07 -0.38 -12.94
C ALA A 126 6.60 -0.92 -11.59
N LEU A 127 6.53 -2.25 -11.44
CA LEU A 127 6.11 -2.91 -10.21
C LEU A 127 7.09 -2.69 -9.07
N HIS A 128 8.40 -2.86 -9.30
CA HIS A 128 9.41 -2.63 -8.26
C HIS A 128 9.42 -1.19 -7.75
N ARG A 129 9.23 -0.21 -8.64
CA ARG A 129 9.11 1.19 -8.24
C ARG A 129 7.96 1.39 -7.25
N GLN A 130 6.80 0.80 -7.52
CA GLN A 130 5.64 0.92 -6.62
C GLN A 130 5.79 0.08 -5.34
N LEU A 131 6.45 -1.08 -5.42
CA LEU A 131 6.76 -1.91 -4.27
C LEU A 131 7.71 -1.23 -3.29
N SER A 132 8.53 -0.28 -3.73
CA SER A 132 9.32 0.57 -2.82
C SER A 132 8.54 1.79 -2.33
N HIS A 133 7.71 2.37 -3.20
CA HIS A 133 7.01 3.63 -2.95
C HIS A 133 5.84 3.48 -1.95
N TYR A 134 4.99 2.46 -2.10
CA TYR A 134 3.84 2.31 -1.19
C TYR A 134 4.27 1.94 0.23
N PRO A 135 5.20 1.00 0.46
CA PRO A 135 5.70 0.72 1.81
C PRO A 135 6.35 1.93 2.48
N TYR A 136 7.02 2.79 1.71
CA TYR A 136 7.58 4.04 2.23
C TYR A 136 6.49 4.94 2.85
N HIS A 137 5.40 5.20 2.12
CA HIS A 137 4.31 6.03 2.64
C HIS A 137 3.42 5.32 3.66
N ILE A 138 3.23 4.00 3.54
CA ILE A 138 2.51 3.20 4.53
C ILE A 138 3.28 3.16 5.86
N GLY A 139 4.62 3.12 5.81
CA GLY A 139 5.46 3.28 6.99
C GLY A 139 5.22 4.61 7.71
N GLN A 140 5.04 5.70 6.95
CA GLN A 140 4.66 7.01 7.50
C GLN A 140 3.26 6.96 8.15
N ILE A 141 2.27 6.36 7.49
CA ILE A 141 0.91 6.18 8.05
C ILE A 141 0.98 5.43 9.39
N VAL A 142 1.67 4.29 9.43
CA VAL A 142 1.84 3.49 10.65
C VAL A 142 2.56 4.28 11.75
N PHE A 143 3.58 5.06 11.38
CA PHE A 143 4.34 5.85 12.35
C PHE A 143 3.49 6.97 12.96
N ILE A 144 2.73 7.71 12.14
CA ILE A 144 1.79 8.74 12.61
C ILE A 144 0.72 8.10 13.51
N GLY A 145 0.15 6.97 13.09
CA GLY A 145 -0.83 6.25 13.91
C GLY A 145 -0.27 5.84 15.28
N LYS A 146 0.98 5.38 15.34
CA LYS A 146 1.69 5.10 16.60
C LYS A 146 1.88 6.34 17.46
N MET A 147 2.26 7.47 16.85
CA MET A 147 2.43 8.73 17.57
C MET A 147 1.13 9.22 18.20
N ILE A 148 0.01 9.10 17.47
CA ILE A 148 -1.31 9.52 17.94
C ILE A 148 -1.81 8.60 19.06
N LYS A 149 -1.72 7.28 18.87
CA LYS A 149 -2.29 6.31 19.81
C LYS A 149 -1.41 6.06 21.03
N ASP A 150 -0.10 6.27 20.93
CA ASP A 150 0.85 6.05 22.01
C ASP A 150 0.62 4.71 22.74
N LYS A 151 0.11 4.74 23.98
CA LYS A 151 -0.17 3.56 24.81
C LYS A 151 -1.33 2.70 24.29
N ASP A 152 -2.24 3.30 23.52
CA ASP A 152 -3.40 2.63 22.92
C ASP A 152 -3.06 1.99 21.57
N TRP A 153 -1.79 2.07 21.12
CA TRP A 153 -1.36 1.46 19.88
C TRP A 153 -1.44 -0.06 19.93
N GLN A 154 -2.16 -0.64 18.96
CA GLN A 154 -2.25 -2.09 18.78
C GLN A 154 -1.17 -2.57 17.80
N SER A 155 -0.37 -3.56 18.21
CA SER A 155 0.67 -4.13 17.33
C SER A 155 0.05 -4.75 16.07
N LEU A 156 0.54 -4.35 14.90
CA LEU A 156 0.06 -4.86 13.60
C LEU A 156 0.75 -6.19 13.20
N SER A 157 1.86 -6.51 13.86
CA SER A 157 2.64 -7.74 13.71
C SER A 157 3.01 -8.29 15.08
N ILE A 158 4.22 -8.82 15.26
CA ILE A 158 4.69 -9.35 16.53
C ILE A 158 4.83 -8.20 17.55
N PRO A 159 4.11 -8.23 18.70
CA PRO A 159 4.24 -7.20 19.72
C PRO A 159 5.66 -7.12 20.29
N LYS A 160 6.03 -5.94 20.83
CA LYS A 160 7.33 -5.76 21.51
C LYS A 160 7.48 -6.82 22.60
N ASN A 161 8.67 -7.42 22.67
CA ASN A 161 9.04 -8.48 23.62
C ASN A 161 8.32 -9.83 23.45
N GLN A 162 7.50 -10.03 22.40
CA GLN A 162 6.78 -11.29 22.14
C GLN A 162 7.39 -12.14 21.00
N SER A 163 8.60 -11.81 20.53
CA SER A 163 9.25 -12.55 19.43
C SER A 163 9.63 -13.98 19.81
N ASN A 164 10.01 -14.24 21.05
CA ASN A 164 10.38 -15.58 21.50
C ASN A 164 9.20 -16.55 21.47
N ASP A 165 8.04 -16.12 21.97
CA ASP A 165 6.82 -16.94 21.97
C ASP A 165 6.31 -17.17 20.55
N TYR A 166 6.29 -16.12 19.72
CA TYR A 166 5.94 -16.25 18.29
C TYR A 166 6.86 -17.24 17.56
N ASN A 167 8.18 -17.16 17.78
CA ASN A 167 9.15 -18.05 17.17
C ASN A 167 8.97 -19.49 17.66
N LYS A 168 8.72 -19.69 18.96
CA LYS A 168 8.46 -21.01 19.53
C LYS A 168 7.25 -21.68 18.86
N GLU A 169 6.15 -20.95 18.68
CA GLU A 169 4.97 -21.46 17.97
C GLU A 169 5.25 -21.76 16.50
N LYS A 170 6.03 -20.92 15.83
CA LYS A 170 6.38 -21.10 14.41
C LYS A 170 7.27 -22.31 14.18
N PHE A 171 8.32 -22.48 14.98
CA PHE A 171 9.27 -23.59 14.83
C PHE A 171 8.78 -24.91 15.42
N ALA A 172 7.65 -24.91 16.16
CA ALA A 172 6.97 -26.13 16.57
C ALA A 172 6.22 -26.82 15.41
N LYS A 173 5.99 -26.12 14.30
CA LYS A 173 5.33 -26.68 13.11
C LYS A 173 6.37 -27.19 12.11
N PRO A 174 6.07 -28.24 11.32
CA PRO A 174 6.93 -28.66 10.22
C PRO A 174 7.17 -27.54 9.22
N ASN A 175 8.29 -27.62 8.50
CA ASN A 175 8.56 -26.72 7.39
C ASN A 175 7.43 -26.80 6.35
N SER A 176 7.05 -25.66 5.78
CA SER A 176 5.98 -25.56 4.79
C SER A 176 6.30 -24.47 3.77
N GLU A 177 5.76 -24.59 2.56
CA GLU A 177 5.86 -23.58 1.50
C GLU A 177 4.90 -22.39 1.71
N GLN A 178 4.32 -22.25 2.91
CA GLN A 178 3.40 -21.17 3.24
C GLN A 178 4.12 -19.81 3.18
N HIS A 179 3.52 -18.83 2.53
CA HIS A 179 4.06 -17.48 2.48
C HIS A 179 3.74 -16.73 3.79
N PHE A 180 4.63 -15.88 4.29
CA PHE A 180 4.42 -15.24 5.60
C PHE A 180 3.15 -14.39 5.67
N THR A 181 2.74 -13.80 4.54
CA THR A 181 1.52 -12.98 4.41
C THR A 181 0.24 -13.77 4.59
N ASP A 182 0.27 -15.09 4.35
CA ASP A 182 -0.89 -15.97 4.53
C ASP A 182 -1.37 -15.97 6.01
N ASN A 183 -0.50 -15.59 6.96
CA ASN A 183 -0.87 -15.43 8.39
C ASN A 183 -1.62 -14.13 8.69
N TYR A 184 -1.61 -13.17 7.76
CA TYR A 184 -2.18 -11.83 7.91
C TYR A 184 -3.39 -11.61 6.99
N LEU A 185 -3.42 -12.26 5.83
CA LEU A 185 -4.47 -12.10 4.82
C LEU A 185 -5.66 -13.06 5.00
N ASN A 186 -5.42 -14.24 5.59
CA ASN A 186 -6.45 -15.29 5.76
C ASN A 186 -7.11 -15.27 7.16
N LYS A 187 -7.12 -14.11 7.84
CA LYS A 187 -7.69 -13.95 9.18
C LYS A 187 -8.83 -12.95 9.18
#